data_AF-A0A1V8XBG6-F1
#
_entry.id   AF-A0A1V8XBG6-F1
#
_cell.length_a   1.000
_cell.length_b   1.000
_cell.length_c   1.000
_cell.angle_alpha   90.00
_cell.angle_beta   90.00
_cell.angle_gamma   90.00
#
_symmetry.space_group_name_H-M   'P 1'
#
loop_
_entity.id
_entity.type
_entity.pdbx_description
1 polymer ?
#
loop_
_entity_poly.entity_id
_entity_poly.type
_entity_poly.pdbx_seq_one_letter_code
_entity_poly.pdbx_strand_id
1 'polypeptide(L)'
;MRILRYSVARMRYYKKQTLFSCLFTSVTAFLLMLVCNLYHLQSTLYAQIEDRLSFLDTTSLKVHFPSFLSVKQFYVELILLLLFLFVGAFIFFFQRTLKQDQRELINWRLAGLSKTRIFLLIIWQMILPLLICCTLLFIGIVLFQNIYQALLQHLNFWSLRLFELPDTHSLISTTRPLAIPMDQQTFFKIDFVNDAFFFDTFKSFLQTVGLLISISLCISLLQFTIFYQRLKKGKVIFHEYM
;
A
#
# COMPACT_ATOMS: atom_id res chain seq x y z
N MET A 1 24.95 -11.86 -8.65
CA MET A 1 24.21 -12.73 -9.62
C MET A 1 23.76 -14.09 -9.08
N ARG A 2 24.60 -14.87 -8.37
CA ARG A 2 24.20 -16.24 -7.92
C ARG A 2 23.01 -16.25 -6.93
N ILE A 3 22.91 -15.25 -6.05
CA ILE A 3 21.84 -15.11 -5.05
C ILE A 3 20.47 -14.94 -5.72
N LEU A 4 20.33 -13.99 -6.66
CA LEU A 4 19.07 -13.75 -7.38
C LEU A 4 18.62 -14.97 -8.20
N ARG A 5 19.55 -15.61 -8.92
CA ARG A 5 19.25 -16.85 -9.68
C ARG A 5 18.74 -17.96 -8.77
N TYR A 6 19.34 -18.10 -7.59
CA TYR A 6 18.90 -19.06 -6.60
C TYR A 6 17.50 -18.74 -6.05
N SER A 7 17.24 -17.48 -5.67
CA SER A 7 15.92 -17.03 -5.21
C SER A 7 14.83 -17.31 -6.25
N VAL A 8 15.09 -17.03 -7.53
CA VAL A 8 14.15 -17.30 -8.63
C VAL A 8 13.92 -18.81 -8.85
N ALA A 9 14.98 -19.62 -8.84
CA ALA A 9 14.85 -21.08 -8.96
C ALA A 9 13.99 -21.66 -7.83
N ARG A 10 14.15 -21.12 -6.61
CA ARG A 10 13.41 -21.53 -5.43
C ARG A 10 11.96 -21.10 -5.45
N MET A 11 11.67 -19.90 -5.96
CA MET A 11 10.30 -19.45 -6.21
C MET A 11 9.54 -20.41 -7.13
N ARG A 12 10.20 -20.97 -8.15
CA ARG A 12 9.63 -22.00 -9.04
C ARG A 12 9.44 -23.34 -8.32
N TYR A 13 10.41 -23.75 -7.50
CA TYR A 13 10.32 -24.99 -6.74
C TYR A 13 9.13 -24.98 -5.77
N TYR A 14 8.91 -23.87 -5.05
CA TYR A 14 7.78 -23.70 -4.13
C TYR A 14 6.60 -22.92 -4.73
N LYS A 15 6.25 -23.21 -5.99
CA LYS A 15 5.25 -22.47 -6.78
C LYS A 15 3.92 -22.20 -6.05
N LYS A 16 3.38 -23.17 -5.30
CA LYS A 16 2.08 -23.03 -4.60
C LYS A 16 2.13 -21.94 -3.52
N GLN A 17 3.19 -21.93 -2.72
CA GLN A 17 3.39 -20.94 -1.67
C GLN A 17 3.67 -19.57 -2.28
N THR A 18 4.54 -19.52 -3.29
CA THR A 18 4.85 -18.28 -4.02
C THR A 18 3.58 -17.67 -4.62
N LEU A 19 2.72 -18.47 -5.27
CA LEU A 19 1.45 -18.00 -5.83
C LEU A 19 0.53 -17.42 -4.76
N PHE A 20 0.34 -18.12 -3.64
CA PHE A 20 -0.53 -17.64 -2.57
C PHE A 20 0.02 -16.36 -1.92
N SER A 21 1.33 -16.28 -1.70
CA SER A 21 2.00 -15.07 -1.22
C SER A 21 1.86 -13.91 -2.21
N CYS A 22 2.02 -14.18 -3.51
CA CYS A 22 1.85 -13.17 -4.56
C CYS A 22 0.42 -12.65 -4.63
N LEU A 23 -0.59 -13.54 -4.58
CA LEU A 23 -2.00 -13.14 -4.58
C LEU A 23 -2.34 -12.25 -3.39
N PHE A 24 -1.91 -12.63 -2.19
CA PHE A 24 -2.12 -11.82 -1.00
C PHE A 24 -1.40 -10.46 -1.11
N THR A 25 -0.15 -10.47 -1.55
CA THR A 25 0.66 -9.26 -1.71
C THR A 25 0.10 -8.34 -2.79
N SER A 26 -0.43 -8.89 -3.89
CA SER A 26 -1.03 -8.09 -4.95
C SER A 26 -2.33 -7.44 -4.51
N VAL A 27 -3.19 -8.16 -3.79
CA VAL A 27 -4.45 -7.59 -3.26
C VAL A 27 -4.15 -6.49 -2.25
N THR A 28 -3.25 -6.73 -1.30
CA THR A 28 -2.88 -5.73 -0.30
C THR A 28 -2.17 -4.53 -0.91
N ALA A 29 -1.24 -4.72 -1.83
CA ALA A 29 -0.56 -3.63 -2.54
C ALA A 29 -1.53 -2.81 -3.40
N PHE A 30 -2.48 -3.46 -4.08
CA PHE A 30 -3.50 -2.77 -4.86
C PHE A 30 -4.40 -1.89 -3.97
N LEU A 31 -4.92 -2.44 -2.86
CA LEU A 31 -5.73 -1.70 -1.91
C LEU A 31 -4.94 -0.53 -1.30
N LEU A 32 -3.68 -0.77 -0.92
CA LEU A 32 -2.82 0.27 -0.35
C LEU A 32 -2.52 1.38 -1.35
N MET A 33 -2.21 1.05 -2.61
CA MET A 33 -2.06 2.05 -3.68
C MET A 33 -3.34 2.83 -3.93
N LEU A 34 -4.49 2.16 -3.91
CA LEU A 34 -5.80 2.79 -4.09
C LEU A 34 -6.09 3.79 -2.96
N VAL A 35 -5.84 3.43 -1.70
CA VAL A 35 -6.07 4.35 -0.57
C VAL A 35 -5.04 5.48 -0.55
N CYS A 36 -3.77 5.21 -0.86
CA CYS A 36 -2.76 6.26 -1.03
C CYS A 36 -3.15 7.26 -2.14
N ASN A 37 -3.65 6.76 -3.27
CA ASN A 37 -4.14 7.61 -4.35
C ASN A 37 -5.34 8.44 -3.93
N LEU A 38 -6.31 7.86 -3.21
CA LEU A 38 -7.43 8.63 -2.65
C LEU A 38 -6.94 9.72 -1.68
N TYR A 39 -5.94 9.41 -0.85
CA TYR A 39 -5.34 10.39 0.06
C TYR A 39 -4.69 11.57 -0.68
N HIS A 40 -3.91 11.33 -1.74
CA HIS A 40 -3.33 12.42 -2.55
C HIS A 40 -4.39 13.15 -3.36
N LEU A 41 -5.38 12.43 -3.90
CA LEU A 41 -6.51 13.03 -4.60
C LEU A 41 -7.33 13.98 -3.74
N GLN A 42 -7.46 13.72 -2.43
CA GLN A 42 -8.12 14.66 -1.54
C GLN A 42 -7.39 16.01 -1.55
N SER A 43 -6.05 16.04 -1.50
CA SER A 43 -5.32 17.32 -1.56
C SER A 43 -5.55 18.07 -2.88
N THR A 44 -5.64 17.35 -4.00
CA THR A 44 -5.94 17.93 -5.32
C THR A 44 -7.39 18.44 -5.37
N LEU A 45 -8.34 17.69 -4.84
CA LEU A 45 -9.74 18.09 -4.72
C LEU A 45 -9.88 19.35 -3.85
N TYR A 46 -9.12 19.47 -2.77
CA TYR A 46 -9.13 20.67 -1.92
C TYR A 46 -8.68 21.92 -2.68
N ALA A 47 -7.56 21.83 -3.40
CA ALA A 47 -7.08 22.93 -4.24
C ALA A 47 -8.14 23.33 -5.30
N GLN A 48 -8.74 22.34 -5.96
CA GLN A 48 -9.79 22.58 -6.95
C GLN A 48 -11.04 23.23 -6.33
N ILE A 49 -11.44 22.81 -5.13
CA ILE A 49 -12.58 23.42 -4.42
C ILE A 49 -12.24 24.83 -3.94
N GLU A 50 -11.04 25.07 -3.43
CA GLU A 50 -10.61 26.40 -3.02
C GLU A 50 -10.59 27.37 -4.21
N ASP A 51 -10.08 26.92 -5.35
CA ASP A 51 -10.14 27.68 -6.60
C ASP A 51 -11.60 27.98 -6.99
N ARG A 52 -12.48 26.95 -7.04
CA ARG A 52 -13.92 27.10 -7.36
C ARG A 52 -14.64 28.06 -6.39
N LEU A 53 -14.32 28.02 -5.10
CA LEU A 53 -14.90 28.91 -4.08
C LEU A 53 -14.37 30.35 -4.20
N SER A 54 -13.10 30.54 -4.58
CA SER A 54 -12.53 31.87 -4.79
C SER A 54 -13.23 32.60 -5.94
N PHE A 55 -13.64 31.89 -7.00
CA PHE A 55 -14.46 32.46 -8.07
C PHE A 55 -15.88 32.84 -7.61
N LEU A 56 -16.41 32.17 -6.58
CA LEU A 56 -17.76 32.38 -6.08
C LEU A 56 -17.86 33.47 -4.99
N ASP A 57 -16.73 34.04 -4.54
CA ASP A 57 -16.70 35.15 -3.57
C ASP A 57 -17.40 34.82 -2.22
N THR A 58 -17.35 33.54 -1.83
CA THR A 58 -18.04 33.00 -0.64
C THR A 58 -17.05 32.71 0.48
N THR A 59 -16.40 33.75 1.01
CA THR A 59 -15.47 33.66 2.15
C THR A 59 -16.12 33.08 3.42
N SER A 60 -17.44 33.19 3.57
CA SER A 60 -18.23 32.61 4.68
C SER A 60 -18.37 31.09 4.62
N LEU A 61 -18.17 30.44 3.46
CA LEU A 61 -18.30 28.99 3.31
C LEU A 61 -17.04 28.21 3.68
N LYS A 62 -15.86 28.87 3.74
CA LYS A 62 -14.59 28.23 4.15
C LYS A 62 -14.67 27.61 5.55
N VAL A 63 -15.53 28.12 6.43
CA VAL A 63 -15.72 27.64 7.81
C VAL A 63 -16.53 26.34 7.89
N HIS A 64 -17.29 25.98 6.83
CA HIS A 64 -18.16 24.80 6.79
C HIS A 64 -17.53 23.56 6.13
N PHE A 65 -16.23 23.59 5.81
CA PHE A 65 -15.49 22.41 5.32
C PHE A 65 -14.55 21.71 6.36
N PRO A 66 -14.82 21.69 7.69
CA PRO A 66 -13.98 20.94 8.63
C PRO A 66 -14.05 19.41 8.38
N SER A 67 -15.06 18.94 7.65
CA SER A 67 -15.22 17.53 7.24
C SER A 67 -14.06 17.00 6.37
N PHE A 68 -13.33 17.88 5.67
CA PHE A 68 -12.22 17.46 4.81
C PHE A 68 -11.02 16.90 5.60
N LEU A 69 -10.70 17.49 6.75
CA LEU A 69 -9.63 16.99 7.61
C LEU A 69 -10.00 15.59 8.14
N SER A 70 -11.27 15.37 8.47
CA SER A 70 -11.82 14.09 8.90
C SER A 70 -11.73 13.03 7.81
N VAL A 71 -12.05 13.37 6.55
CA VAL A 71 -11.90 12.47 5.39
C VAL A 71 -10.44 12.09 5.17
N LYS A 72 -9.51 13.05 5.30
CA LYS A 72 -8.07 12.79 5.19
C LYS A 72 -7.56 11.88 6.32
N GLN A 73 -8.00 12.10 7.55
CA GLN A 73 -7.68 11.26 8.71
C GLN A 73 -8.21 9.83 8.51
N PHE A 74 -9.43 9.68 8.01
CA PHE A 74 -10.02 8.38 7.68
C PHE A 74 -9.16 7.56 6.70
N TYR A 75 -8.64 8.19 5.63
CA TYR A 75 -7.73 7.49 4.73
C TYR A 75 -6.39 7.10 5.38
N VAL A 76 -5.87 7.91 6.31
CA VAL A 76 -4.67 7.56 7.08
C VAL A 76 -4.93 6.35 7.98
N GLU A 77 -6.06 6.31 8.68
CA GLU A 77 -6.46 5.15 9.49
C GLU A 77 -6.61 3.89 8.64
N LEU A 78 -7.22 4.03 7.45
CA LEU A 78 -7.37 2.92 6.51
C LEU A 78 -6.02 2.41 5.98
N ILE A 79 -5.06 3.31 5.71
CA ILE A 79 -3.67 2.95 5.36
C ILE A 79 -3.04 2.16 6.51
N LEU A 80 -3.15 2.64 7.75
CA LEU A 80 -2.59 1.96 8.93
C LEU A 80 -3.21 0.57 9.14
N LEU A 81 -4.53 0.43 8.96
CA LEU A 81 -5.22 -0.85 9.03
C LEU A 81 -4.70 -1.83 7.97
N LEU A 82 -4.57 -1.39 6.71
CA LEU A 82 -4.04 -2.22 5.63
C LEU A 82 -2.58 -2.63 5.88
N LEU A 83 -1.76 -1.72 6.40
CA LEU A 83 -0.38 -2.04 6.79
C LEU A 83 -0.34 -3.06 7.93
N PHE A 84 -1.21 -2.94 8.93
CA PHE A 84 -1.30 -3.91 10.03
C PHE A 84 -1.68 -5.31 9.52
N LEU A 85 -2.66 -5.40 8.62
CA LEU A 85 -3.03 -6.67 7.96
C LEU A 85 -1.88 -7.25 7.15
N PHE A 86 -1.16 -6.41 6.40
CA PHE A 86 0.03 -6.82 5.66
C PHE A 86 1.13 -7.35 6.59
N VAL A 87 1.41 -6.67 7.71
CA VAL A 87 2.39 -7.09 8.72
C VAL A 87 2.05 -8.48 9.25
N GLY A 88 0.80 -8.69 9.68
CA GLY A 88 0.36 -9.98 10.23
C GLY A 88 0.53 -11.14 9.25
N ALA A 89 0.12 -10.93 8.00
CA ALA A 89 0.27 -11.94 6.95
C ALA A 89 1.73 -12.16 6.54
N PHE A 90 2.53 -11.08 6.43
CA PHE A 90 3.95 -11.19 6.11
C PHE A 90 4.71 -11.96 7.18
N ILE A 91 4.39 -11.72 8.46
CA ILE A 91 4.91 -12.49 9.60
C ILE A 91 4.61 -13.98 9.43
N PHE A 92 3.37 -14.32 9.10
CA PHE A 92 2.94 -15.71 8.89
C PHE A 92 3.68 -16.36 7.71
N PHE A 93 3.79 -15.67 6.58
CA PHE A 93 4.50 -16.18 5.41
C PHE A 93 5.99 -16.38 5.67
N PHE A 94 6.65 -15.43 6.32
CA PHE A 94 8.08 -15.53 6.64
C PHE A 94 8.35 -16.70 7.59
N GLN A 95 7.54 -16.89 8.62
CA GLN A 95 7.66 -18.04 9.51
C GLN A 95 7.46 -19.37 8.78
N ARG A 96 6.50 -19.44 7.87
CA ARG A 96 6.26 -20.64 7.06
C ARG A 96 7.47 -20.96 6.17
N THR A 97 8.03 -19.95 5.50
CA THR A 97 9.27 -20.08 4.73
C THR A 97 10.41 -20.58 5.61
N LEU A 98 10.64 -19.97 6.77
CA LEU A 98 11.70 -20.42 7.70
C LEU A 98 11.52 -21.87 8.15
N LYS A 99 10.29 -22.30 8.48
CA LYS A 99 9.99 -23.68 8.91
C LYS A 99 10.26 -24.70 7.81
N GLN A 100 9.84 -24.39 6.59
CA GLN A 100 10.05 -25.24 5.43
C GLN A 100 11.54 -25.34 5.07
N ASP A 101 12.27 -24.24 5.28
CA ASP A 101 13.68 -24.11 4.94
C ASP A 101 14.62 -24.65 6.02
N GLN A 102 14.13 -25.10 7.19
CA GLN A 102 14.99 -25.43 8.34
C GLN A 102 16.12 -26.40 7.99
N ARG A 103 15.82 -27.47 7.25
CA ARG A 103 16.82 -28.48 6.87
C ARG A 103 17.83 -27.91 5.87
N GLU A 104 17.36 -27.13 4.89
CA GLU A 104 18.25 -26.47 3.92
C GLU A 104 19.13 -25.41 4.57
N LEU A 105 18.59 -24.65 5.53
CA LEU A 105 19.32 -23.64 6.31
C LEU A 105 20.44 -24.29 7.12
N ILE A 106 20.18 -25.45 7.73
CA ILE A 106 21.20 -26.23 8.43
C ILE A 106 22.28 -26.70 7.45
N ASN A 107 21.88 -27.25 6.29
CA ASN A 107 22.83 -27.70 5.26
C ASN A 107 23.68 -26.55 4.71
N TRP A 108 23.12 -25.36 4.51
CA TRP A 108 23.89 -24.17 4.09
C TRP A 108 24.88 -23.71 5.15
N ARG A 109 24.52 -23.83 6.43
CA ARG A 109 25.46 -23.55 7.53
C ARG A 109 26.58 -24.58 7.58
N LEU A 110 26.28 -25.86 7.37
CA LEU A 110 27.27 -26.93 7.29
C LEU A 110 28.19 -26.77 6.07
N ALA A 111 27.67 -26.29 4.95
CA ALA A 111 28.43 -25.92 3.75
C ALA A 111 29.25 -24.62 3.90
N GLY A 112 29.30 -24.01 5.09
CA GLY A 112 30.15 -22.86 5.38
C GLY A 112 29.56 -21.49 4.99
N LEU A 113 28.28 -21.38 4.63
CA LEU A 113 27.69 -20.07 4.33
C LEU A 113 27.58 -19.19 5.59
N SER A 114 28.01 -17.93 5.44
CA SER A 114 27.87 -16.92 6.48
C SER A 114 26.40 -16.59 6.76
N LYS A 115 26.10 -16.19 8.01
CA LYS A 115 24.74 -15.83 8.43
C LYS A 115 24.14 -14.73 7.55
N THR A 116 24.96 -13.75 7.19
CA THR A 116 24.57 -12.62 6.33
C THR A 116 24.17 -13.08 4.94
N ARG A 117 24.90 -14.02 4.33
CA ARG A 117 24.54 -14.56 3.00
C ARG A 117 23.23 -15.33 3.03
N ILE A 118 23.00 -16.11 4.08
CA ILE A 118 21.75 -16.86 4.28
C ILE A 118 20.58 -15.89 4.46
N PHE A 119 20.74 -14.85 5.29
CA PHE A 119 19.75 -13.80 5.47
C PHE A 119 19.39 -13.11 4.15
N LEU A 120 20.40 -12.72 3.36
CA LEU A 120 20.19 -12.10 2.06
C LEU A 120 19.43 -13.01 1.09
N LEU A 121 19.71 -14.31 1.07
CA LEU A 121 18.99 -15.27 0.21
C LEU A 121 17.50 -15.33 0.56
N ILE A 122 17.17 -15.41 1.85
CA ILE A 122 15.78 -15.48 2.34
C ILE A 122 15.05 -14.17 2.07
N ILE A 123 15.68 -13.02 2.35
CA ILE A 123 15.08 -11.71 2.06
C ILE A 123 14.78 -11.56 0.59
N TRP A 124 15.75 -11.84 -0.28
CA TRP A 124 15.56 -11.70 -1.72
C TRP A 124 14.45 -12.61 -2.24
N GLN A 125 14.26 -13.78 -1.64
CA GLN A 125 13.15 -14.68 -1.98
C GLN A 125 11.78 -14.08 -1.64
N MET A 126 11.68 -13.23 -0.60
CA MET A 126 10.42 -12.61 -0.18
C MET A 126 10.17 -11.26 -0.86
N ILE A 127 11.21 -10.44 -1.04
CA ILE A 127 11.11 -9.10 -1.63
C ILE A 127 10.90 -9.15 -3.15
N LEU A 128 11.55 -10.09 -3.83
CA LEU A 128 11.48 -10.16 -5.30
C LEU A 128 10.05 -10.39 -5.84
N PRO A 129 9.26 -11.36 -5.33
CA PRO A 129 7.85 -11.46 -5.72
C PRO A 129 7.04 -10.21 -5.39
N LEU A 130 7.31 -9.56 -4.25
CA LEU A 130 6.63 -8.32 -3.86
C LEU A 130 6.89 -7.19 -4.87
N LEU A 131 8.16 -7.00 -5.27
CA LEU A 131 8.55 -6.04 -6.29
C LEU A 131 7.86 -6.32 -7.63
N ILE A 132 7.89 -7.58 -8.07
CA ILE A 132 7.23 -7.99 -9.32
C ILE A 132 5.73 -7.67 -9.26
N CYS A 133 5.04 -8.07 -8.19
CA CYS A 133 3.62 -7.77 -8.01
C CYS A 133 3.33 -6.26 -8.05
N CYS A 134 4.11 -5.45 -7.34
CA CYS A 134 3.92 -3.99 -7.34
C CYS A 134 4.13 -3.40 -8.75
N THR A 135 5.17 -3.81 -9.47
CA THR A 135 5.44 -3.33 -10.83
C THR A 135 4.34 -3.72 -11.81
N LEU A 136 3.85 -4.96 -11.76
CA LEU A 136 2.76 -5.42 -12.62
C LEU A 136 1.46 -4.69 -12.33
N LEU A 137 1.16 -4.42 -11.05
CA LEU A 137 0.00 -3.62 -10.67
C LEU A 137 0.11 -2.18 -11.18
N PHE A 138 1.29 -1.56 -11.07
CA PHE A 138 1.50 -0.21 -11.59
C PHE A 138 1.30 -0.15 -13.11
N ILE A 139 1.88 -1.09 -13.84
CA ILE A 139 1.66 -1.22 -15.29
C ILE A 139 0.18 -1.40 -15.59
N GLY A 140 -0.52 -2.25 -14.84
CA GLY A 140 -1.96 -2.45 -14.96
C GLY A 140 -2.76 -1.16 -14.73
N ILE A 141 -2.44 -0.40 -13.68
CA ILE A 141 -3.09 0.88 -13.37
C ILE A 141 -2.90 1.88 -14.51
N VAL A 142 -1.69 1.96 -15.08
CA VAL A 142 -1.39 2.87 -16.20
C VAL A 142 -2.10 2.42 -17.48
N LEU A 143 -2.12 1.12 -17.79
CA LEU A 143 -2.83 0.59 -18.97
C LEU A 143 -4.35 0.76 -18.88
N PHE A 144 -4.92 0.62 -17.68
CA PHE A 144 -6.35 0.74 -17.44
C PHE A 144 -6.71 2.04 -16.71
N GLN A 145 -6.02 3.13 -17.05
CA GLN A 145 -6.14 4.43 -16.39
C GLN A 145 -7.60 4.92 -16.27
N ASN A 146 -8.38 4.83 -17.35
CA ASN A 146 -9.77 5.31 -17.35
C ASN A 146 -10.66 4.56 -16.35
N ILE A 147 -10.52 3.23 -16.26
CA ILE A 147 -11.26 2.41 -15.30
C ILE A 147 -10.82 2.75 -13.88
N TYR A 148 -9.52 2.94 -13.68
CA TYR A 148 -8.97 3.27 -12.37
C TYR A 148 -9.41 4.67 -11.90
N GLN A 149 -9.45 5.67 -12.79
CA GLN A 149 -9.99 6.99 -12.50
C GLN A 149 -11.48 6.93 -12.14
N ALA A 150 -12.29 6.18 -12.89
CA ALA A 150 -13.70 5.99 -12.58
C ALA A 150 -13.90 5.35 -11.20
N LEU A 151 -13.06 4.36 -10.84
CA LEU A 151 -13.07 3.74 -9.53
C LEU A 151 -12.72 4.74 -8.41
N LEU A 152 -11.66 5.53 -8.59
CA LEU A 152 -11.26 6.55 -7.62
C LEU A 152 -12.35 7.60 -7.43
N GLN A 153 -12.99 8.04 -8.52
CA GLN A 153 -14.08 9.00 -8.46
C GLN A 153 -15.31 8.43 -7.75
N HIS A 154 -15.67 7.18 -8.02
CA HIS A 154 -16.78 6.50 -7.35
C HIS A 154 -16.54 6.39 -5.83
N LEU A 155 -15.31 6.00 -5.44
CA LEU A 155 -14.94 5.90 -4.03
C LEU A 155 -14.85 7.26 -3.33
N ASN A 156 -14.45 8.31 -4.04
CA ASN A 156 -14.50 9.67 -3.52
C ASN A 156 -15.95 10.11 -3.24
N PHE A 157 -16.89 9.88 -4.16
CA PHE A 157 -18.30 10.20 -3.88
C PHE A 157 -18.87 9.37 -2.74
N TRP A 158 -18.44 8.12 -2.61
CA TRP A 158 -18.85 7.28 -1.50
C TRP A 158 -18.33 7.80 -0.15
N SER A 159 -17.08 8.26 -0.07
CA SER A 159 -16.56 8.87 1.16
C SER A 159 -17.28 10.18 1.48
N LEU A 160 -17.55 11.04 0.49
CA LEU A 160 -18.29 12.29 0.70
C LEU A 160 -19.71 12.03 1.25
N ARG A 161 -20.36 10.94 0.84
CA ARG A 161 -21.66 10.53 1.39
C ARG A 161 -21.59 10.07 2.84
N LEU A 162 -20.50 9.40 3.24
CA LEU A 162 -20.30 8.96 4.62
C LEU A 162 -20.09 10.10 5.61
N PHE A 163 -19.49 11.20 5.15
CA PHE A 163 -19.17 12.37 5.99
C PHE A 163 -20.20 13.50 5.90
N GLU A 164 -21.37 13.24 5.29
CA GLU A 164 -22.52 14.16 5.19
C GLU A 164 -22.09 15.61 4.88
N LEU A 165 -21.35 15.81 3.79
CA LEU A 165 -20.96 17.17 3.41
C LEU A 165 -22.20 18.01 3.10
N PRO A 166 -22.21 19.30 3.52
CA PRO A 166 -23.38 20.15 3.41
C PRO A 166 -23.83 20.30 1.96
N ASP A 167 -25.15 20.32 1.74
CA ASP A 167 -25.77 20.54 0.45
C ASP A 167 -25.37 21.91 -0.11
N THR A 168 -24.47 21.92 -1.08
CA THR A 168 -23.95 23.13 -1.74
C THR A 168 -25.08 23.93 -2.42
N HIS A 169 -26.18 23.27 -2.78
CA HIS A 169 -27.34 23.89 -3.41
C HIS A 169 -28.07 24.90 -2.48
N SER A 170 -28.05 24.65 -1.16
CA SER A 170 -28.64 25.56 -0.15
C SER A 170 -27.74 26.77 0.15
N LEU A 171 -26.43 26.60 -0.03
CA LEU A 171 -25.39 27.59 0.28
C LEU A 171 -25.14 28.58 -0.88
N ILE A 172 -25.30 28.12 -2.12
CA ILE A 172 -25.09 28.92 -3.34
C ILE A 172 -26.35 29.75 -3.68
N SER A 173 -27.54 29.21 -3.42
CA SER A 173 -28.82 29.90 -3.69
C SER A 173 -29.09 31.09 -2.77
N THR A 174 -28.44 31.13 -1.60
CA THR A 174 -28.57 32.22 -0.62
C THR A 174 -27.63 33.40 -0.91
N THR A 175 -26.62 33.24 -1.77
CA THR A 175 -25.53 34.24 -1.92
C THR A 175 -25.54 35.04 -3.23
N ARG A 176 -26.12 34.56 -4.34
CA ARG A 176 -26.32 35.37 -5.58
C ARG A 176 -27.58 34.98 -6.36
N PRO A 177 -28.36 35.94 -6.90
CA PRO A 177 -29.55 35.67 -7.72
C PRO A 177 -29.23 35.13 -9.13
N LEU A 178 -27.96 35.16 -9.55
CA LEU A 178 -27.48 34.64 -10.84
C LEU A 178 -26.41 33.55 -10.61
N ALA A 179 -26.71 32.57 -9.77
CA ALA A 179 -25.85 31.41 -9.58
C ALA A 179 -26.31 30.26 -10.48
N ILE A 180 -25.39 29.71 -11.28
CA ILE A 180 -25.65 28.48 -12.04
C ILE A 180 -25.86 27.36 -10.99
N PRO A 181 -27.02 26.70 -10.94
CA PRO A 181 -27.25 25.61 -10.00
C PRO A 181 -26.24 24.51 -10.30
N MET A 182 -25.29 24.33 -9.40
CA MET A 182 -24.23 23.33 -9.54
C MET A 182 -24.59 22.18 -8.61
N ASP A 183 -24.91 21.03 -9.21
CA ASP A 183 -25.22 19.81 -8.46
C ASP A 183 -24.01 19.40 -7.59
N GLN A 184 -24.26 18.85 -6.41
CA GLN A 184 -23.24 18.52 -5.40
C GLN A 184 -22.17 17.58 -5.99
N GLN A 185 -22.60 16.60 -6.80
CA GLN A 185 -21.70 15.68 -7.49
C GLN A 185 -20.78 16.39 -8.49
N THR A 186 -21.28 17.44 -9.14
CA THR A 186 -20.50 18.24 -10.10
C THR A 186 -19.49 19.12 -9.36
N PHE A 187 -19.84 19.63 -8.17
CA PHE A 187 -18.95 20.45 -7.35
C PHE A 187 -17.79 19.65 -6.73
N PHE A 188 -18.01 18.38 -6.38
CA PHE A 188 -16.98 17.50 -5.84
C PHE A 188 -16.34 16.58 -6.89
N LYS A 189 -16.69 16.74 -8.17
CA LYS A 189 -16.03 16.02 -9.27
C LYS A 189 -14.59 16.51 -9.40
N ILE A 190 -13.67 15.54 -9.39
CA ILE A 190 -12.25 15.77 -9.59
C ILE A 190 -11.99 15.92 -11.09
N ASP A 191 -11.35 17.02 -11.46
CA ASP A 191 -10.86 17.19 -12.83
C ASP A 191 -9.49 16.51 -12.93
N PHE A 192 -9.47 15.30 -13.50
CA PHE A 192 -8.24 14.55 -13.73
C PHE A 192 -7.48 15.14 -14.92
N VAL A 193 -6.53 16.04 -14.65
CA VAL A 193 -5.54 16.46 -15.65
C VAL A 193 -4.52 15.33 -15.81
N ASN A 194 -4.32 14.83 -17.03
CA ASN A 194 -3.54 13.63 -17.31
C ASN A 194 -2.13 13.64 -16.68
N ASP A 195 -1.42 14.77 -16.76
CA ASP A 195 -0.05 14.88 -16.23
C ASP A 195 -0.01 14.90 -14.69
N ALA A 196 -0.96 15.60 -14.05
CA ALA A 196 -1.06 15.65 -12.59
C ALA A 196 -1.48 14.29 -12.02
N PHE A 197 -2.41 13.60 -12.68
CA PHE A 197 -2.87 12.28 -12.26
C PHE A 197 -1.77 11.22 -12.32
N PHE A 198 -0.97 11.23 -13.39
CA PHE A 198 0.16 10.30 -13.50
C PHE A 198 1.19 10.56 -12.40
N PHE A 199 1.49 11.83 -12.12
CA PHE A 199 2.42 12.21 -11.05
C PHE A 199 1.93 11.74 -9.67
N ASP A 200 0.66 11.97 -9.33
CA ASP A 200 0.07 11.52 -8.08
C ASP A 200 0.06 9.98 -7.97
N THR A 201 -0.28 9.30 -9.07
CA THR A 201 -0.26 7.82 -9.13
C THR A 201 1.15 7.27 -8.94
N PHE A 202 2.15 7.89 -9.56
CA PHE A 202 3.55 7.51 -9.42
C PHE A 202 4.07 7.75 -7.99
N LYS A 203 3.70 8.87 -7.38
CA LYS A 203 4.03 9.18 -5.99
C LYS A 203 3.42 8.15 -5.03
N SER A 204 2.15 7.81 -5.20
CA SER A 204 1.48 6.76 -4.44
C SER A 204 2.12 5.39 -4.62
N PHE A 205 2.53 5.07 -5.85
CA PHE A 205 3.28 3.85 -6.13
C PHE A 205 4.59 3.80 -5.35
N LEU A 206 5.42 4.85 -5.44
CA LEU A 206 6.69 4.92 -4.70
C LEU A 206 6.48 4.85 -3.19
N GLN A 207 5.47 5.55 -2.66
CA GLN A 207 5.12 5.51 -1.25
C GLN A 207 4.71 4.10 -0.81
N THR A 208 3.85 3.43 -1.59
CA THR A 208 3.39 2.07 -1.30
C THR A 208 4.54 1.07 -1.34
N VAL A 209 5.37 1.11 -2.38
CA VAL A 209 6.54 0.24 -2.50
C VAL A 209 7.53 0.49 -1.37
N GLY A 210 7.82 1.76 -1.05
CA GLY A 210 8.71 2.13 0.05
C GLY A 210 8.24 1.63 1.41
N LEU A 211 6.94 1.78 1.72
CA LEU A 211 6.34 1.28 2.96
C LEU A 211 6.41 -0.25 3.05
N LEU A 212 6.00 -0.96 1.99
CA LEU A 212 6.02 -2.42 1.97
C LEU A 212 7.44 -3.00 2.08
N ILE A 213 8.42 -2.41 1.39
CA ILE A 213 9.82 -2.85 1.45
C ILE A 213 10.42 -2.55 2.82
N SER A 214 10.23 -1.35 3.37
CA SER A 214 10.80 -0.99 4.67
C SER A 214 10.26 -1.87 5.81
N ILE A 215 8.95 -2.09 5.84
CA ILE A 215 8.29 -2.96 6.82
C ILE A 215 8.75 -4.41 6.65
N SER A 216 8.77 -4.92 5.41
CA SER A 216 9.20 -6.31 5.15
C SER A 216 10.66 -6.54 5.54
N LEU A 217 11.56 -5.57 5.29
CA LEU A 217 12.95 -5.64 5.72
C LEU A 217 13.08 -5.65 7.25
N CYS A 218 12.38 -4.74 7.94
CA CYS A 218 12.39 -4.65 9.40
C CYS A 218 11.90 -5.95 10.05
N ILE A 219 10.75 -6.47 9.60
CA ILE A 219 10.18 -7.73 10.09
C ILE A 219 11.11 -8.90 9.78
N SER A 220 11.67 -8.97 8.57
CA SER A 220 12.58 -10.06 8.17
C SER A 220 13.81 -10.10 9.09
N LEU A 221 14.36 -8.93 9.44
CA LEU A 221 15.50 -8.82 10.34
C LEU A 221 15.14 -9.27 11.77
N LEU A 222 14.00 -8.84 12.30
CA LEU A 222 13.51 -9.26 13.61
C LEU A 222 13.22 -10.77 13.66
N GLN A 223 12.54 -11.31 12.66
CA GLN A 223 12.22 -12.74 12.64
C GLN A 223 13.46 -13.62 12.46
N PHE A 224 14.39 -13.22 11.59
CA PHE A 224 15.62 -13.97 11.39
C PHE A 224 16.50 -13.99 12.64
N THR A 225 16.59 -12.87 13.36
CA THR A 225 17.34 -12.80 14.63
C THR A 225 16.71 -13.70 15.70
N ILE A 226 15.39 -13.64 15.89
CA ILE A 226 14.67 -14.53 16.82
C ILE A 226 14.87 -16.01 16.46
N PHE A 227 14.72 -16.35 15.18
CA PHE A 227 14.89 -17.72 14.71
C PHE A 227 16.31 -18.23 14.94
N TYR A 228 17.33 -17.42 14.63
CA TYR A 228 18.72 -17.78 14.83
C TYR A 228 19.07 -17.96 16.32
N GLN A 229 18.52 -17.11 17.20
CA GLN A 229 18.67 -17.27 18.65
C GLN A 229 18.03 -18.57 19.16
N ARG A 230 16.83 -18.92 18.67
CA ARG A 230 16.17 -20.20 19.01
C ARG A 230 16.97 -21.41 18.54
N LEU A 231 17.51 -21.37 17.32
CA LEU A 231 18.40 -22.41 16.81
C LEU A 231 19.66 -22.59 17.68
N LYS A 232 20.26 -21.49 18.15
CA LYS A 232 21.43 -21.55 19.05
C LYS A 232 21.07 -22.22 20.38
N LYS A 233 19.90 -21.90 20.97
CA LYS A 233 19.42 -22.53 22.21
C LYS A 233 19.06 -24.01 22.01
N GLY A 234 18.41 -24.36 20.90
CA GLY A 234 18.06 -25.75 20.59
C GLY A 234 19.26 -26.67 20.35
N LYS A 235 20.40 -26.13 19.88
CA LYS A 235 21.65 -26.90 19.79
C LYS A 235 22.32 -27.19 21.13
N VAL A 236 22.03 -26.42 22.19
CA VAL A 236 22.52 -26.75 23.54
C VAL A 236 21.84 -28.02 24.03
N ILE A 237 20.54 -28.18 23.77
CA ILE A 237 19.77 -29.38 24.16
C ILE A 237 20.26 -30.63 23.40
N PHE A 238 20.68 -30.51 22.14
CA PHE A 238 21.23 -31.66 21.38
C PHE A 238 22.69 -32.01 21.72
N HIS A 239 23.42 -31.18 22.47
CA HIS A 239 24.77 -31.48 22.96
C HIS A 239 24.79 -32.05 24.38
N GLU A 240 23.65 -32.08 25.09
CA GLU A 240 23.54 -32.72 26.42
C GLU A 240 23.08 -34.19 26.34
N TYR A 241 22.76 -34.70 25.13
CA TYR A 241 22.28 -36.08 24.92
C TYR A 241 23.12 -36.91 23.92
N MET A 242 24.35 -36.47 23.62
CA MET A 242 25.39 -37.30 22.99
C MET A 242 26.57 -37.40 23.94
#